data_AF-A0A4Y3R7K4-F1
#
_entry.id   AF-A0A4Y3R7K4-F1
#
_cell.length_a   1.000
_cell.length_b   1.000
_cell.length_c   1.000
_cell.angle_alpha   90.00
_cell.angle_beta   90.00
_cell.angle_gamma   90.00
#
_symmetry.space_group_name_H-M   'P 1'
#
loop_
_entity.id
_entity.type
_entity.pdbx_description
1 polymer ?
#
loop_
_entity_poly.entity_id
_entity_poly.type
_entity_poly.pdbx_seq_one_letter_code
_entity_poly.pdbx_strand_id
1 'polypeptide(L)'
;MKLVSRSLPRAEQFLSPAGGMLTFVTRQLGGAMSAARPNSVRSDDACPDPVPRIRALAAEAFAELQRCDTKAAALCATALAVLAAVTTVLVEWPGLPVVVACMLWASVVTQAGSVAVAVAVIRPSLRAQGERPVSFLDVAGSAPEEVLAAVRRSSPEEAMLADSCRAAELSVLARRKYGALRRAATLLIVGISMAALAGLSVAAQFCAGAVGA
;
A
#
# COMPACT_ATOMS: atom_id res chain seq x y z
N MET A 1 -12.19 6.11 -63.60
CA MET A 1 -12.43 6.74 -62.27
C MET A 1 -12.69 5.65 -61.26
N LYS A 2 -11.72 5.35 -60.38
CA LYS A 2 -11.81 4.30 -59.34
C LYS A 2 -12.14 4.98 -57.99
N LEU A 3 -13.31 4.69 -57.45
CA LEU A 3 -13.73 5.09 -56.10
C LEU A 3 -12.96 4.25 -55.08
N VAL A 4 -12.06 4.90 -54.33
CA VAL A 4 -11.31 4.31 -53.23
C VAL A 4 -12.18 4.40 -51.98
N SER A 5 -12.82 3.29 -51.61
CA SER A 5 -13.52 3.15 -50.33
C SER A 5 -12.47 3.05 -49.21
N ARG A 6 -12.21 4.16 -48.53
CA ARG A 6 -11.43 4.16 -47.28
C ARG A 6 -12.30 3.63 -46.15
N SER A 7 -12.06 2.39 -45.76
CA SER A 7 -12.57 1.78 -44.55
C SER A 7 -12.06 2.55 -43.32
N LEU A 8 -12.96 3.18 -42.58
CA LEU A 8 -12.64 3.78 -41.28
C LEU A 8 -12.33 2.67 -40.26
N PRO A 9 -11.25 2.78 -39.48
CA PRO A 9 -10.95 1.85 -38.40
C PRO A 9 -12.01 1.96 -37.30
N ARG A 10 -12.53 0.79 -36.94
CA ARG A 10 -13.57 0.52 -35.94
C ARG A 10 -13.10 1.00 -34.55
N ALA A 11 -13.66 2.10 -34.07
CA ALA A 11 -13.31 2.74 -32.78
C ALA A 11 -13.83 1.99 -31.52
N GLU A 12 -14.24 0.73 -31.66
CA GLU A 12 -14.92 -0.04 -30.59
C GLU A 12 -13.96 -0.86 -29.72
N GLN A 13 -12.66 -0.90 -30.00
CA GLN A 13 -11.72 -1.80 -29.30
C GLN A 13 -10.94 -1.18 -28.14
N PHE A 14 -11.08 0.13 -27.87
CA PHE A 14 -10.31 0.79 -26.79
C PHE A 14 -11.06 0.97 -25.46
N LEU A 15 -12.31 0.49 -25.35
CA LEU A 15 -13.18 0.77 -24.21
C LEU A 15 -13.23 -0.30 -23.11
N SER A 16 -12.27 -1.24 -23.02
CA SER A 16 -12.23 -2.18 -21.89
C SER A 16 -10.85 -2.57 -21.33
N PRO A 17 -10.04 -1.62 -20.85
CA PRO A 17 -9.01 -1.91 -19.85
C PRO A 17 -9.43 -1.56 -18.40
N ALA A 18 -10.44 -0.69 -18.22
CA ALA A 18 -10.81 -0.19 -16.89
C ALA A 18 -11.64 -1.18 -16.03
N GLY A 19 -12.46 -2.03 -16.66
CA GLY A 19 -13.33 -2.98 -15.94
C GLY A 19 -12.59 -4.12 -15.21
N GLY A 20 -11.45 -4.56 -15.77
CA GLY A 20 -10.63 -5.61 -15.15
C GLY A 20 -9.92 -5.14 -13.88
N MET A 21 -9.49 -3.86 -13.85
CA MET A 21 -8.67 -3.32 -12.77
C MET A 21 -9.46 -3.15 -11.46
N LEU A 22 -10.73 -2.70 -11.54
CA LEU A 22 -11.62 -2.58 -10.37
C LEU A 22 -12.00 -3.93 -9.76
N THR A 23 -12.17 -4.96 -10.59
CA THR A 23 -12.47 -6.33 -10.14
C THR A 23 -11.26 -6.97 -9.47
N PHE A 24 -10.04 -6.67 -9.93
CA PHE A 24 -8.81 -7.15 -9.30
C PHE A 24 -8.58 -6.50 -7.93
N VAL A 25 -8.77 -5.18 -7.82
CA VAL A 25 -8.60 -4.43 -6.56
C VAL A 25 -9.60 -4.86 -5.49
N THR A 26 -10.87 -5.04 -5.85
CA THR A 26 -11.91 -5.50 -4.90
C THR A 26 -11.69 -6.95 -4.45
N ARG A 27 -11.23 -7.84 -5.35
CA ARG A 27 -10.89 -9.23 -4.99
C ARG A 27 -9.65 -9.32 -4.11
N GLN A 28 -8.66 -8.45 -4.32
CA GLN A 28 -7.45 -8.42 -3.51
C GLN A 28 -7.70 -7.87 -2.09
N LEU A 29 -8.62 -6.89 -1.95
CA LEU A 29 -8.99 -6.31 -0.65
C LEU A 29 -9.99 -7.19 0.13
N GLY A 30 -10.96 -7.81 -0.55
CA GLY A 30 -11.98 -8.67 0.09
C GLY A 30 -11.44 -9.98 0.67
N GLY A 31 -10.41 -10.57 0.07
CA GLY A 31 -9.78 -11.79 0.58
C GLY A 31 -8.99 -11.61 1.89
N ALA A 32 -8.68 -10.38 2.28
CA ALA A 32 -7.77 -10.09 3.40
C ALA A 32 -8.48 -9.89 4.76
N MET A 33 -9.79 -9.63 4.79
CA MET A 33 -10.52 -9.42 6.06
C MET A 33 -11.17 -10.69 6.65
N SER A 34 -11.30 -11.76 5.86
CA SER A 34 -11.98 -13.00 6.32
C SER A 34 -11.04 -14.03 6.97
N ALA A 35 -9.72 -13.81 6.95
CA ALA A 35 -8.74 -14.84 7.32
C ALA A 35 -8.08 -14.66 8.71
N ALA A 36 -8.51 -13.69 9.53
CA ALA A 36 -7.93 -13.46 10.85
C ALA A 36 -8.94 -13.76 11.98
N ARG A 37 -9.49 -14.98 11.99
CA ARG A 37 -9.92 -15.57 13.27
C ARG A 37 -8.67 -16.18 13.89
N PRO A 38 -8.15 -15.65 15.02
CA PRO A 38 -7.09 -16.33 15.74
C PRO A 38 -7.66 -17.68 16.19
N ASN A 39 -7.13 -18.76 15.61
CA ASN A 39 -7.37 -20.10 16.12
C ASN A 39 -7.01 -20.06 17.61
N SER A 40 -8.00 -20.32 18.46
CA SER A 40 -7.82 -20.48 19.89
C SER A 40 -6.71 -21.51 20.09
N VAL A 41 -5.56 -21.03 20.54
CA VAL A 41 -4.39 -21.83 20.88
C VAL A 41 -4.88 -22.88 21.87
N ARG A 42 -5.00 -24.12 21.40
CA ARG A 42 -5.24 -25.30 22.22
C ARG A 42 -3.98 -25.48 23.05
N SER A 43 -4.04 -25.01 24.29
CA SER A 43 -3.02 -25.18 25.31
C SER A 43 -3.12 -26.62 25.82
N ASP A 44 -2.48 -27.55 25.10
CA ASP A 44 -2.18 -28.89 25.61
C ASP A 44 -0.74 -28.88 26.16
N ASP A 45 -0.61 -29.43 27.36
CA ASP A 45 0.47 -29.28 28.31
C ASP A 45 1.81 -29.92 27.90
N ALA A 46 2.83 -29.09 27.75
CA ALA A 46 4.23 -29.32 28.09
C ALA A 46 4.89 -27.96 28.00
N CYS A 47 5.54 -27.44 29.04
CA CYS A 47 6.20 -26.13 28.98
C CYS A 47 7.29 -26.19 27.88
N PRO A 48 7.03 -25.69 26.66
CA PRO A 48 8.00 -25.76 25.59
C PRO A 48 9.06 -24.74 25.96
N ASP A 49 10.32 -25.07 25.71
CA ASP A 49 11.43 -24.14 25.85
C ASP A 49 11.01 -22.75 25.28
N PRO A 50 11.02 -21.66 26.06
CA PRO A 50 10.43 -20.38 25.64
C PRO A 50 11.14 -19.77 24.42
N VAL A 51 12.42 -20.13 24.23
CA VAL A 51 13.29 -19.60 23.18
C VAL A 51 12.80 -19.92 21.76
N PRO A 52 12.51 -21.19 21.38
CA PRO A 52 11.98 -21.50 20.04
C PRO A 52 10.63 -20.83 19.75
N ARG A 53 9.77 -20.65 20.77
CA ARG A 53 8.47 -19.97 20.59
C ARG A 53 8.64 -18.48 20.26
N ILE A 54 9.53 -17.78 20.95
CA ILE A 54 9.80 -16.36 20.70
C ILE A 54 10.40 -16.18 19.29
N ARG A 55 11.33 -17.06 18.89
CA ARG A 55 11.90 -17.05 17.53
C ARG A 55 10.84 -17.29 16.44
N ALA A 56 9.92 -18.22 16.67
CA ALA A 56 8.81 -18.48 15.74
C ALA A 56 7.90 -17.24 15.59
N LEU A 57 7.54 -16.60 16.70
CA LEU A 57 6.73 -15.37 16.69
C LEU A 57 7.44 -14.21 15.98
N ALA A 58 8.76 -14.07 16.18
CA ALA A 58 9.55 -13.06 15.48
C ALA A 58 9.56 -13.32 13.96
N ALA A 59 9.78 -14.56 13.54
CA ALA A 59 9.75 -14.93 12.12
C ALA A 59 8.39 -14.68 11.47
N GLU A 60 7.29 -14.99 12.18
CA GLU A 60 5.93 -14.70 11.73
C GLU A 60 5.67 -13.19 11.58
N ALA A 61 6.12 -12.38 12.55
CA ALA A 61 6.03 -10.92 12.47
C ALA A 61 6.82 -10.35 11.29
N PHE A 62 8.01 -10.90 11.00
CA PHE A 62 8.80 -10.51 9.83
C PHE A 62 8.10 -10.87 8.51
N ALA A 63 7.53 -12.06 8.41
CA ALA A 63 6.78 -12.47 7.23
C ALA A 63 5.57 -11.55 6.98
N GLU A 64 4.83 -11.17 8.04
CA GLU A 64 3.69 -10.26 7.90
C GLU A 64 4.12 -8.83 7.54
N LEU A 65 5.29 -8.38 8.03
CA LEU A 65 5.89 -7.11 7.61
C LEU A 65 6.23 -7.11 6.11
N GLN A 66 6.87 -8.16 5.59
CA GLN A 66 7.15 -8.29 4.16
C GLN A 66 5.85 -8.32 3.33
N ARG A 67 4.81 -8.99 3.84
CA ARG A 67 3.50 -9.01 3.21
C ARG A 67 2.82 -7.64 3.21
N CYS A 68 3.07 -6.82 4.22
CA CYS A 68 2.60 -5.43 4.24
C CYS A 68 3.35 -4.57 3.22
N ASP A 69 4.67 -4.72 3.11
CA ASP A 69 5.49 -3.92 2.18
C ASP A 69 5.14 -4.25 0.71
N THR A 70 4.90 -5.53 0.38
CA THR A 70 4.42 -5.92 -0.95
C THR A 70 3.04 -5.35 -1.29
N LYS A 71 2.11 -5.33 -0.32
CA LYS A 71 0.80 -4.67 -0.48
C LYS A 71 0.94 -3.16 -0.66
N ALA A 72 1.83 -2.52 0.09
CA ALA A 72 2.10 -1.09 -0.04
C ALA A 72 2.65 -0.75 -1.43
N ALA A 73 3.59 -1.54 -1.94
CA ALA A 73 4.12 -1.38 -3.30
C ALA A 73 3.02 -1.52 -4.38
N ALA A 74 2.14 -2.52 -4.24
CA ALA A 74 1.00 -2.69 -5.15
C ALA A 74 0.01 -1.51 -5.09
N LEU A 75 -0.28 -0.98 -3.89
CA LEU A 75 -1.11 0.20 -3.72
C LEU A 75 -0.46 1.46 -4.34
N CYS A 76 0.85 1.62 -4.20
CA CYS A 76 1.58 2.71 -4.86
C CYS A 76 1.49 2.60 -6.38
N ALA A 77 1.71 1.40 -6.94
CA ALA A 77 1.63 1.18 -8.38
C ALA A 77 0.23 1.49 -8.93
N THR A 78 -0.82 1.04 -8.24
CA THR A 78 -2.20 1.34 -8.65
C THR A 78 -2.53 2.83 -8.53
N ALA A 79 -2.13 3.49 -7.44
CA ALA A 79 -2.31 4.93 -7.26
C ALA A 79 -1.62 5.74 -8.37
N LEU A 80 -0.38 5.41 -8.72
CA LEU A 80 0.36 6.07 -9.80
C LEU A 80 -0.27 5.85 -11.18
N ALA A 81 -0.78 4.63 -11.44
CA ALA A 81 -1.47 4.34 -12.70
C ALA A 81 -2.76 5.15 -12.85
N VAL A 82 -3.57 5.25 -11.79
CA VAL A 82 -4.79 6.07 -11.80
C VAL A 82 -4.44 7.55 -11.92
N LEU A 83 -3.41 8.01 -11.22
CA LEU A 83 -2.95 9.39 -11.29
C LEU A 83 -2.54 9.76 -12.72
N ALA A 84 -1.77 8.90 -13.39
CA ALA A 84 -1.38 9.09 -14.78
C ALA A 84 -2.61 9.21 -15.69
N ALA A 85 -3.59 8.31 -15.56
CA ALA A 85 -4.82 8.35 -16.36
C ALA A 85 -5.61 9.66 -16.14
N VAL A 86 -5.77 10.11 -14.88
CA VAL A 86 -6.47 11.37 -14.57
C VAL A 86 -5.73 12.57 -15.14
N THR A 87 -4.39 12.59 -15.05
CA THR A 87 -3.59 13.68 -15.62
C THR A 87 -3.68 13.73 -17.14
N THR A 88 -3.72 12.59 -17.83
CA THR A 88 -3.92 12.55 -19.29
C THR A 88 -5.25 13.17 -19.68
N VAL A 89 -6.34 12.83 -18.98
CA VAL A 89 -7.67 13.42 -19.24
C VAL A 89 -7.66 14.93 -19.03
N LEU A 90 -7.04 15.42 -17.96
CA LEU A 90 -6.94 16.85 -17.68
C LEU A 90 -6.15 17.61 -18.77
N VAL A 91 -5.13 16.98 -19.37
CA VAL A 91 -4.30 17.59 -20.41
C VAL A 91 -5.00 17.56 -21.78
N GLU A 92 -5.63 16.44 -22.13
CA GLU A 92 -6.26 16.26 -23.44
C GLU A 92 -7.60 17.01 -23.60
N TRP A 93 -8.27 17.34 -22.48
CA TRP A 93 -9.62 17.92 -22.49
C TRP A 93 -9.66 19.27 -21.73
N PRO A 94 -9.09 20.35 -22.29
CA PRO A 94 -9.05 21.66 -21.63
C PRO A 94 -10.43 22.33 -21.48
N GLY A 95 -11.46 21.83 -22.16
CA GLY A 95 -12.83 22.36 -22.13
C GLY A 95 -13.75 21.71 -21.09
N LEU A 96 -13.21 21.01 -20.09
CA LEU A 96 -14.02 20.35 -19.07
C LEU A 96 -14.83 21.37 -18.24
N PRO A 97 -16.07 21.03 -17.85
CA PRO A 97 -16.83 21.86 -16.91
C PRO A 97 -16.04 22.06 -15.62
N VAL A 98 -16.09 23.27 -15.06
CA VAL A 98 -15.32 23.65 -13.85
C VAL A 98 -15.51 22.66 -12.70
N VAL A 99 -16.75 22.20 -12.48
CA VAL A 99 -17.08 21.21 -11.44
C VAL A 99 -16.32 19.89 -11.64
N VAL A 100 -16.25 19.40 -12.88
CA VAL A 100 -15.53 18.17 -13.23
C VAL A 100 -14.03 18.36 -13.05
N ALA A 101 -13.49 19.49 -13.51
CA ALA A 101 -12.09 19.82 -13.34
C ALA A 101 -11.70 19.87 -11.83
N CYS A 102 -12.52 20.52 -10.99
CA CYS A 102 -12.31 20.54 -9.55
C CYS A 102 -12.34 19.14 -8.92
N MET A 103 -13.26 18.26 -9.34
CA MET A 103 -13.32 16.87 -8.87
C MET A 103 -12.06 16.07 -9.27
N LEU A 104 -11.58 16.24 -10.50
CA LEU A 104 -10.36 15.57 -10.97
C LEU A 104 -9.12 16.06 -10.21
N TRP A 105 -8.99 17.38 -9.97
CA TRP A 105 -7.92 17.93 -9.14
C TRP A 105 -7.98 17.45 -7.69
N ALA A 106 -9.17 17.37 -7.09
CA ALA A 106 -9.35 16.80 -5.75
C ALA A 106 -8.94 15.31 -5.71
N SER A 107 -9.27 14.55 -6.77
CA SER A 107 -8.81 13.17 -6.93
C SER A 107 -7.28 13.08 -7.01
N VAL A 108 -6.62 13.96 -7.76
CA VAL A 108 -5.15 14.02 -7.86
C VAL A 108 -4.53 14.26 -6.48
N VAL A 109 -5.02 15.25 -5.72
CA VAL A 109 -4.49 15.59 -4.39
C VAL A 109 -4.67 14.44 -3.40
N THR A 110 -5.84 13.79 -3.40
CA THR A 110 -6.12 12.66 -2.50
C THR A 110 -5.28 11.43 -2.85
N GLN A 111 -5.07 11.14 -4.14
CA GLN A 111 -4.18 10.06 -4.59
C GLN A 111 -2.71 10.34 -4.25
N ALA A 112 -2.24 11.57 -4.47
CA ALA A 112 -0.90 12.00 -4.08
C ALA A 112 -0.69 11.85 -2.55
N GLY A 113 -1.70 12.23 -1.76
CA GLY A 113 -1.71 12.01 -0.31
C GLY A 113 -1.63 10.53 0.06
N SER A 114 -2.39 9.67 -0.62
CA SER A 114 -2.30 8.21 -0.44
C SER A 114 -0.90 7.67 -0.71
N VAL A 115 -0.28 8.08 -1.82
CA VAL A 115 1.09 7.68 -2.18
C VAL A 115 2.09 8.19 -1.14
N ALA A 116 1.97 9.44 -0.68
CA ALA A 116 2.84 9.99 0.36
C ALA A 116 2.76 9.19 1.66
N VAL A 117 1.55 8.81 2.09
CA VAL A 117 1.35 7.95 3.28
C VAL A 117 1.93 6.55 3.05
N ALA A 118 1.73 5.96 1.88
CA ALA A 118 2.27 4.63 1.55
C ALA A 118 3.82 4.64 1.49
N VAL A 119 4.42 5.68 0.92
CA VAL A 119 5.89 5.86 0.90
C VAL A 119 6.42 6.09 2.32
N ALA A 120 5.69 6.79 3.19
CA ALA A 120 6.06 6.94 4.60
C ALA A 120 6.02 5.61 5.38
N VAL A 121 5.25 4.61 4.92
CA VAL A 121 5.30 3.24 5.48
C VAL A 121 6.55 2.50 5.02
N ILE A 122 6.96 2.70 3.76
CA ILE A 122 8.13 2.06 3.15
C ILE A 122 9.44 2.67 3.66
N ARG A 123 9.48 3.99 3.89
CA ARG A 123 10.61 4.66 4.54
C ARG A 123 10.39 4.66 6.05
N PRO A 124 10.95 3.71 6.82
CA PRO A 124 10.95 3.83 8.26
C PRO A 124 11.72 5.11 8.62
N SER A 125 11.01 6.17 8.98
CA SER A 125 11.65 7.32 9.59
C SER A 125 12.18 6.86 10.94
N LEU A 126 13.46 6.50 10.99
CA LEU A 126 14.24 6.24 12.21
C LEU A 126 14.39 7.51 13.08
N ARG A 127 13.53 8.51 12.91
CA ARG A 127 13.63 9.83 13.53
C ARG A 127 12.36 10.14 14.29
N ALA A 128 12.33 9.72 15.55
CA ALA A 128 11.57 10.30 16.67
C ALA A 128 11.81 9.33 17.84
N GLN A 129 12.64 9.60 18.85
CA GLN A 129 12.78 10.82 19.65
C GLN A 129 14.18 10.86 20.28
N GLY A 130 14.88 12.00 20.21
CA GLY A 130 15.90 12.40 21.20
C GLY A 130 17.26 11.69 21.24
N GLU A 131 17.34 10.40 20.93
CA GLU A 131 18.60 9.65 20.98
C GLU A 131 19.05 9.28 19.58
N ARG A 132 20.34 9.43 19.29
CA ARG A 132 20.95 8.93 18.05
C ARG A 132 20.62 7.44 17.98
N PRO A 133 19.77 6.98 17.04
CA PRO A 133 19.56 5.56 16.89
C PRO A 133 20.85 5.04 16.28
N VAL A 134 21.70 4.45 17.11
CA VAL A 134 22.87 3.72 16.64
C VAL A 134 22.28 2.52 15.90
N SER A 135 22.15 2.66 14.58
CA SER A 135 21.63 1.60 13.73
C SER A 135 22.45 0.35 14.02
N PHE A 136 21.82 -0.82 14.15
CA PHE A 136 22.55 -2.08 14.32
C PHE A 136 23.62 -2.25 13.21
N LEU A 137 23.38 -1.68 12.02
CA LEU A 137 24.35 -1.63 10.92
C LEU A 137 25.50 -0.65 11.17
N ASP A 138 25.27 0.48 11.85
CA ASP A 138 26.35 1.39 12.26
C ASP A 138 27.24 0.71 13.31
N VAL A 139 26.64 0.06 14.31
CA VAL A 139 27.37 -0.65 15.36
C VAL A 139 28.12 -1.87 14.80
N ALA A 140 27.48 -2.65 13.92
CA ALA A 140 28.11 -3.79 13.26
C ALA A 140 29.22 -3.35 12.28
N GLY A 141 29.10 -2.17 11.67
CA GLY A 141 30.12 -1.60 10.81
C GLY A 141 31.33 -1.04 11.57
N SER A 142 31.13 -0.51 12.79
CA SER A 142 32.20 0.10 13.58
C SER A 142 32.97 -0.88 14.48
N ALA A 143 32.32 -1.93 15.00
CA ALA A 143 32.96 -2.87 15.94
C ALA A 143 32.24 -4.24 16.02
N PRO A 144 32.31 -5.08 14.96
CA PRO A 144 31.62 -6.38 14.95
C PRO A 144 32.14 -7.35 16.03
N GLU A 145 33.43 -7.27 16.36
CA GLU A 145 34.09 -8.05 17.42
C GLU A 145 33.50 -7.76 18.81
N GLU A 146 33.24 -6.48 19.11
CA GLU A 146 32.68 -6.05 20.40
C GLU A 146 31.22 -6.48 20.55
N VAL A 147 30.45 -6.45 19.46
CA VAL A 147 29.07 -6.95 19.43
C VAL A 147 29.05 -8.47 19.67
N LEU A 148 29.93 -9.22 19.01
CA LEU A 148 30.04 -10.67 19.23
C LEU A 148 30.50 -11.01 20.65
N ALA A 149 31.42 -10.23 21.22
CA ALA A 149 31.86 -10.39 22.60
C ALA A 149 30.74 -10.07 23.61
N ALA A 150 29.93 -9.05 23.35
CA ALA A 150 28.76 -8.70 24.18
C ALA A 150 27.70 -9.81 24.12
N VAL A 151 27.40 -10.34 22.92
CA VAL A 151 26.45 -11.47 22.76
C VAL A 151 26.96 -12.73 23.47
N ARG A 152 28.27 -13.03 23.40
CA ARG A 152 28.86 -14.17 24.12
C ARG A 152 28.87 -14.02 25.64
N ARG A 153 28.89 -12.78 26.15
CA ARG A 153 28.88 -12.49 27.59
C ARG A 153 27.48 -12.36 28.17
N SER A 154 26.45 -12.17 27.34
CA SER A 154 25.08 -12.06 27.80
C SER A 154 24.62 -13.37 28.45
N SER A 155 24.03 -13.26 29.63
CA SER A 155 23.40 -14.41 30.28
C SER A 155 22.16 -14.86 29.48
N PRO A 156 21.74 -16.13 29.59
CA PRO A 156 20.52 -16.61 28.92
C PRO A 156 19.27 -15.79 29.27
N GLU A 157 19.22 -15.26 30.49
CA GLU A 157 18.13 -14.43 30.99
C GLU A 157 18.13 -13.02 30.35
N GLU A 158 19.31 -12.40 30.22
CA GLU A 158 19.47 -11.13 29.49
C GLU A 158 19.14 -11.27 28.01
N ALA A 159 19.54 -12.37 27.38
CA ALA A 159 19.19 -12.67 25.99
C ALA A 159 17.67 -12.81 25.80
N MET A 160 16.99 -13.49 26.74
CA MET A 160 15.53 -13.66 26.70
C MET A 160 14.80 -12.32 26.90
N LEU A 161 15.28 -11.46 27.80
CA LEU A 161 14.74 -10.12 27.99
C LEU A 161 14.92 -9.26 26.73
N ALA A 162 16.11 -9.26 26.12
CA ALA A 162 16.38 -8.53 24.89
C ALA A 162 15.48 -8.97 23.71
N ASP A 163 15.29 -10.29 23.54
CA ASP A 163 14.40 -10.83 22.51
C ASP A 163 12.93 -10.45 22.75
N SER A 164 12.49 -10.42 24.02
CA SER A 164 11.13 -10.01 24.38
C SER A 164 10.88 -8.51 24.12
N CYS A 165 11.84 -7.65 24.45
CA CYS A 165 11.79 -6.22 24.13
C CYS A 165 11.74 -6.00 22.61
N ARG A 166 12.58 -6.70 21.85
CA ARG A 166 12.60 -6.64 20.39
C ARG A 166 11.27 -7.09 19.78
N ALA A 167 10.67 -8.15 20.30
CA ALA A 167 9.35 -8.61 19.85
C ALA A 167 8.26 -7.56 20.13
N ALA A 168 8.30 -6.92 21.30
CA ALA A 168 7.36 -5.86 21.65
C ALA A 168 7.51 -4.64 20.71
N GLU A 169 8.73 -4.18 20.44
CA GLU A 169 9.00 -3.07 19.51
C GLU A 169 8.52 -3.38 18.09
N LEU A 170 8.81 -4.59 17.57
CA LEU A 170 8.34 -5.04 16.27
C LEU A 170 6.81 -5.06 16.18
N SER A 171 6.14 -5.48 17.25
CA SER A 171 4.66 -5.50 17.29
C SER A 171 4.05 -4.09 17.24
N VAL A 172 4.64 -3.13 17.94
CA VAL A 172 4.20 -1.72 17.93
C VAL A 172 4.43 -1.13 16.54
N LEU A 173 5.57 -1.41 15.92
CA LEU A 173 5.89 -0.95 14.58
C LEU A 173 4.92 -1.53 13.54
N ALA A 174 4.62 -2.83 13.62
CA ALA A 174 3.67 -3.49 12.74
C ALA A 174 2.27 -2.86 12.84
N ARG A 175 1.79 -2.58 14.06
CA ARG A 175 0.49 -1.90 14.28
C ARG A 175 0.46 -0.51 13.67
N ARG A 176 1.54 0.27 13.83
CA ARG A 176 1.65 1.62 13.24
C ARG A 176 1.67 1.56 11.71
N LYS A 177 2.46 0.66 11.12
CA LYS A 177 2.51 0.44 9.66
C LYS A 177 1.15 0.04 9.10
N TYR A 178 0.45 -0.89 9.76
CA TYR A 178 -0.88 -1.34 9.33
C TYR A 178 -1.91 -0.20 9.41
N GLY A 179 -1.89 0.61 10.47
CA GLY A 179 -2.75 1.78 10.61
C GLY A 179 -2.54 2.80 9.49
N ALA A 180 -1.29 3.09 9.14
CA ALA A 180 -0.96 3.97 8.03
C ALA A 180 -1.38 3.38 6.67
N LEU A 181 -1.15 2.08 6.44
CA LEU A 181 -1.58 1.38 5.23
C LEU A 181 -3.10 1.44 5.05
N ARG A 182 -3.87 1.27 6.13
CA ARG A 182 -5.33 1.38 6.10
C ARG A 182 -5.78 2.80 5.73
N ARG A 183 -5.11 3.83 6.24
CA ARG A 183 -5.39 5.23 5.86
C ARG A 183 -5.07 5.49 4.39
N ALA A 184 -3.93 5.02 3.90
CA ALA A 184 -3.56 5.11 2.48
C ALA A 184 -4.61 4.42 1.60
N ALA A 185 -4.99 3.19 1.91
CA ALA A 185 -6.03 2.47 1.19
C ALA A 185 -7.38 3.22 1.18
N THR A 186 -7.77 3.83 2.30
CA THR A 186 -9.00 4.62 2.39
C THR A 186 -8.93 5.86 1.50
N LEU A 187 -7.81 6.60 1.51
CA LEU A 187 -7.58 7.75 0.64
C LEU A 187 -7.59 7.35 -0.84
N LEU A 188 -6.99 6.21 -1.19
CA LEU A 188 -6.98 5.68 -2.54
C LEU A 188 -8.40 5.36 -3.03
N ILE A 189 -9.21 4.69 -2.22
CA ILE A 189 -10.61 4.37 -2.55
C ILE A 189 -11.41 5.66 -2.78
N VAL A 190 -11.26 6.65 -1.90
CA VAL A 190 -11.92 7.96 -2.05
C VAL A 190 -11.48 8.63 -3.36
N GLY A 191 -10.17 8.70 -3.62
CA GLY A 191 -9.63 9.29 -4.85
C GLY A 191 -10.15 8.60 -6.12
N ILE A 192 -10.15 7.26 -6.15
CA ILE A 192 -10.68 6.48 -7.27
C ILE A 192 -12.19 6.73 -7.45
N SER A 193 -12.96 6.77 -6.36
CA SER A 193 -14.40 7.03 -6.44
C SER A 193 -14.71 8.42 -7.02
N MET A 194 -13.94 9.44 -6.64
CA MET A 194 -14.06 10.79 -7.20
C MET A 194 -13.70 10.81 -8.70
N ALA A 195 -12.61 10.15 -9.09
CA ALA A 195 -12.22 10.05 -10.51
C ALA A 195 -13.29 9.32 -11.34
N ALA A 196 -13.87 8.24 -10.81
CA ALA A 196 -14.92 7.49 -11.47
C ALA A 196 -16.21 8.31 -11.64
N LEU A 197 -16.63 9.04 -10.61
CA LEU A 197 -17.80 9.93 -10.69
C LEU A 197 -17.58 11.07 -11.69
N ALA A 198 -16.38 11.69 -11.67
CA ALA A 198 -16.02 12.70 -12.65
C ALA A 198 -16.05 12.12 -14.08
N GLY A 199 -15.45 10.96 -14.31
CA GLY A 199 -15.47 10.29 -15.61
C GLY A 199 -16.88 9.94 -16.09
N LEU A 200 -17.76 9.47 -15.18
CA LEU A 200 -19.16 9.18 -15.50
C LEU A 200 -19.92 10.45 -15.89
N SER A 201 -19.67 11.57 -15.22
CA SER A 201 -20.31 12.85 -15.55
C SER A 201 -19.90 13.35 -16.94
N VAL A 202 -18.63 13.15 -17.33
CA VAL A 202 -18.12 13.47 -18.65
C VAL A 202 -18.77 12.58 -19.72
N ALA A 203 -18.82 11.27 -19.49
CA ALA A 203 -19.48 10.33 -20.40
C ALA A 203 -20.98 10.66 -20.60
N ALA A 204 -21.69 11.01 -19.52
CA ALA A 204 -23.09 11.41 -19.58
C ALA A 204 -23.30 12.67 -20.44
N GLN A 205 -22.39 13.64 -20.39
CA GLN A 205 -22.44 14.85 -21.23
C GLN A 205 -22.26 14.53 -22.71
N PHE A 206 -21.35 13.61 -23.05
CA PHE A 206 -21.17 13.16 -24.44
C PHE A 206 -22.40 12.44 -24.98
N CYS A 207 -23.02 11.56 -24.19
CA CYS A 207 -24.25 10.88 -24.59
C CYS A 207 -25.42 11.85 -24.79
N ALA A 208 -25.58 12.84 -23.90
CA ALA A 208 -26.63 13.84 -24.03
C ALA A 208 -26.44 14.74 -25.27
N GLY A 209 -25.20 15.14 -25.56
CA GLY A 209 -24.88 15.95 -26.75
C GLY A 209 -25.12 15.21 -28.07
N ALA A 210 -24.89 13.90 -28.11
CA ALA A 210 -25.07 13.08 -29.31
C ALA A 210 -26.55 12.83 -29.69
N VAL A 211 -27.49 12.98 -28.74
CA VAL A 211 -28.94 12.78 -28.98
C VAL A 211 -29.62 14.05 -29.50
N GLY A 212 -28.99 15.21 -29.36
CA GLY A 212 -29.55 16.52 -29.74
C GLY A 212 -29.10 17.07 -31.10
N ALA A 213 -28.21 16.38 -31.81
CA ALA A 213 -27.68 16.76 -33.12
C ALA A 213 -28.22 15.84 -34.23
#